data_AF-A0AAV7J2B0-F1
#
_entry.id   AF-A0AAV7J2B0-F1
#
_cell.length_a   1.000
_cell.length_b   1.000
_cell.length_c   1.000
_cell.angle_alpha   90.00
_cell.angle_beta   90.00
_cell.angle_gamma   90.00
#
_symmetry.space_group_name_H-M   'P 1'
#
loop_
_entity.id
_entity.type
_entity.pdbx_description
1 polymer ?
#
loop_
_entity_poly.entity_id
_entity_poly.type
_entity_poly.pdbx_seq_one_letter_code
_entity_poly.pdbx_strand_id
1 'polypeptide(L)'
;MFNSTQEPDIPAALALLNHLSNDELKEILNNEGKFEEVVKDIKQFKELETEKEMLMASNRSLAEFNLAKQPELEESKKILLELGDKGNALCLNIQRIMNDIKNKSDCLSIDTAMELLQSSATEIEEESEKHAENFLAGNLDVDEFLEQFLVKRKLMHLRKVKVDKMKELRKKSKFPKSGSNYPQGRNFSDIGVPYPTDPVSMPMPVTSCFRPY
;
A
#
# COMPACT_ATOMS: atom_id res chain seq x y z
N MET A 1 20.08 -12.51 32.11
CA MET A 1 20.01 -13.69 33.00
C MET A 1 20.99 -13.43 34.12
N PHE A 2 20.51 -13.17 35.33
CA PHE A 2 21.36 -13.03 36.52
C PHE A 2 21.81 -14.45 36.90
N ASN A 3 23.11 -14.73 36.84
CA ASN A 3 23.66 -16.01 37.32
C ASN A 3 23.68 -15.97 38.85
N SER A 4 22.58 -16.38 39.47
CA SER A 4 22.37 -16.32 40.92
C SER A 4 23.09 -17.41 41.72
N THR A 5 24.18 -17.99 41.19
CA THR A 5 24.91 -19.13 41.79
C THR A 5 26.38 -18.80 42.01
N GLN A 6 26.70 -17.57 42.44
CA GLN A 6 28.04 -17.28 42.93
C GLN A 6 28.03 -17.43 44.45
N GLU A 7 28.51 -18.57 44.93
CA GLU A 7 28.74 -18.77 46.36
C GLU A 7 29.69 -17.69 46.88
N PRO A 8 29.50 -17.21 48.11
CA PRO A 8 30.41 -16.24 48.70
C PRO A 8 31.80 -16.87 48.85
N ASP A 9 32.84 -16.15 48.44
CA ASP A 9 34.24 -16.55 48.61
C ASP A 9 34.67 -16.36 50.07
N ILE A 10 34.20 -17.29 50.91
CA ILE A 10 34.48 -17.35 52.34
C ILE A 10 35.99 -17.41 52.62
N PRO A 11 36.82 -18.19 51.89
CA PRO A 11 38.27 -18.16 52.08
C PRO A 11 38.92 -16.79 51.87
N ALA A 12 38.53 -16.05 50.82
CA ALA A 12 39.05 -14.70 50.59
C ALA A 12 38.59 -13.70 51.66
N ALA A 13 37.35 -13.83 52.15
CA ALA A 13 36.83 -13.02 53.25
C ALA A 13 37.57 -13.28 54.58
N LEU A 14 37.84 -14.55 54.91
CA LEU A 14 38.59 -14.92 56.12
C LEU A 14 40.07 -14.51 56.06
N ALA A 15 40.67 -14.46 54.87
CA ALA A 15 42.04 -13.98 54.71
C ALA A 15 42.21 -12.51 55.15
N LEU A 16 41.17 -11.68 54.98
CA LEU A 16 41.13 -10.29 55.46
C LEU A 16 41.04 -10.19 57.00
N LEU A 17 40.69 -11.27 57.68
CA LEU A 17 40.53 -11.31 59.14
C LEU A 17 41.72 -11.98 59.86
N ASN A 18 42.50 -12.80 59.15
CA ASN A 18 43.56 -13.64 59.73
C ASN A 18 44.70 -12.89 60.44
N HIS A 19 44.87 -11.60 60.21
CA HIS A 19 45.94 -10.78 60.77
C HIS A 19 45.49 -9.89 61.94
N LEU A 20 44.20 -9.96 62.32
CA LEU A 20 43.62 -9.18 63.41
C LEU A 20 43.76 -9.90 64.76
N SER A 21 43.92 -9.12 65.83
CA SER A 21 43.96 -9.61 67.21
C SER A 21 42.57 -10.01 67.74
N ASN A 22 42.52 -10.75 68.85
CA ASN A 22 41.26 -11.21 69.44
C ASN A 22 40.35 -10.04 69.88
N ASP A 23 40.94 -8.94 70.32
CA ASP A 23 40.21 -7.75 70.75
C ASP A 23 39.63 -6.99 69.54
N GLU A 24 40.37 -6.89 68.43
CA GLU A 24 39.89 -6.32 67.17
C GLU A 24 38.77 -7.16 66.53
N LEU A 25 38.91 -8.49 66.55
CA LEU A 25 37.87 -9.41 66.07
C LEU A 25 36.59 -9.31 66.92
N LYS A 26 36.72 -9.17 68.25
CA LYS A 26 35.57 -8.91 69.14
C LYS A 26 34.95 -7.55 68.86
N GLU A 27 35.74 -6.55 68.52
CA GLU A 27 35.23 -5.22 68.20
C GLU A 27 34.44 -5.24 66.89
N ILE A 28 34.93 -5.93 65.85
CA ILE A 28 34.22 -6.11 64.58
C ILE A 28 32.93 -6.93 64.80
N LEU A 29 32.99 -7.99 65.61
CA LEU A 29 31.81 -8.82 65.91
C LEU A 29 30.69 -8.03 66.62
N ASN A 30 31.06 -7.07 67.47
CA ASN A 30 30.11 -6.29 68.26
C ASN A 30 29.74 -4.94 67.62
N ASN A 31 30.32 -4.59 66.46
CA ASN A 31 30.04 -3.35 65.75
C ASN A 31 29.66 -3.63 64.28
N GLU A 32 28.37 -3.55 64.00
CA GLU A 32 27.78 -3.81 62.68
C GLU A 32 28.36 -2.90 61.58
N GLY A 33 28.68 -1.65 61.88
CA GLY A 33 29.30 -0.73 60.92
C GLY A 33 30.71 -1.17 60.52
N LYS A 34 31.52 -1.63 61.48
CA LYS A 34 32.87 -2.16 61.20
C LYS A 34 32.80 -3.49 60.45
N PHE A 35 31.84 -4.34 60.81
CA PHE A 35 31.60 -5.57 60.07
C PHE A 35 31.23 -5.30 58.60
N GLU A 36 30.37 -4.31 58.35
CA GLU A 36 29.97 -3.94 56.99
C GLU A 36 31.10 -3.29 56.18
N GLU A 37 32.01 -2.55 56.81
CA GLU A 37 33.24 -2.08 56.17
C GLU A 37 34.12 -3.25 55.69
N VAL A 38 34.32 -4.26 56.54
CA VAL A 38 35.06 -5.48 56.17
C VAL A 38 34.38 -6.21 55.02
N VAL A 39 33.05 -6.31 55.03
CA VAL A 39 32.28 -6.94 53.94
C VAL A 39 32.43 -6.16 52.62
N LYS A 40 32.40 -4.83 52.67
CA LYS A 40 32.65 -3.97 51.49
C LYS A 40 34.05 -4.11 50.94
N ASP A 41 35.01 -4.50 51.78
CA ASP A 41 36.39 -4.72 51.38
C ASP A 41 36.66 -6.07 50.71
N ILE A 42 35.73 -7.03 50.80
CA ILE A 42 35.81 -8.32 50.11
C ILE A 42 35.86 -8.08 48.59
N LYS A 43 36.86 -8.69 47.93
CA LYS A 43 37.10 -8.55 46.48
C LYS A 43 35.86 -8.83 45.64
N GLN A 44 35.13 -9.90 45.95
CA GLN A 44 33.88 -10.28 45.28
C GLN A 44 32.81 -9.19 45.40
N PHE A 45 32.69 -8.53 46.56
CA PHE A 45 31.72 -7.45 46.76
C PHE A 45 32.10 -6.21 45.96
N LYS A 46 33.38 -5.83 45.95
CA LYS A 46 33.89 -4.73 45.11
C LYS A 46 33.66 -4.98 43.63
N GLU A 47 33.92 -6.19 43.14
CA GLU A 47 33.66 -6.57 41.75
C GLU A 47 32.18 -6.44 41.40
N LEU A 48 31.28 -6.94 42.26
CA LEU A 48 29.83 -6.80 42.10
C LEU A 48 29.36 -5.34 42.12
N GLU A 49 29.91 -4.51 43.01
CA GLU A 49 29.59 -3.08 43.07
C GLU A 49 30.03 -2.39 41.76
N THR A 50 31.22 -2.69 41.25
CA THR A 50 31.68 -2.14 39.97
C THR A 50 30.85 -2.61 38.78
N GLU A 51 30.44 -3.88 38.76
CA GLU A 51 29.56 -4.42 37.71
C GLU A 51 28.19 -3.74 37.75
N LYS A 52 27.62 -3.57 38.94
CA LYS A 52 26.38 -2.81 39.15
C LYS A 52 26.52 -1.38 38.64
N GLU A 53 27.59 -0.66 38.99
CA GLU A 53 27.82 0.70 38.51
C GLU A 53 27.95 0.76 36.98
N MET A 54 28.69 -0.16 36.38
CA MET A 54 28.80 -0.27 34.92
C MET A 54 27.45 -0.53 34.25
N LEU A 55 26.65 -1.46 34.80
CA LEU A 55 25.32 -1.78 34.28
C LEU A 55 24.37 -0.58 34.43
N MET A 56 24.40 0.12 35.56
CA MET A 56 23.60 1.32 35.78
C MET A 56 23.98 2.44 34.80
N ALA A 57 25.28 2.68 34.60
CA ALA A 57 25.77 3.66 33.64
C ALA A 57 25.39 3.30 32.20
N SER A 58 25.51 2.02 31.83
CA SER A 58 25.13 1.51 30.51
C SER A 58 23.62 1.64 30.26
N ASN A 59 22.80 1.21 31.23
CA ASN A 59 21.34 1.32 31.14
C ASN A 59 20.90 2.78 31.03
N ARG A 60 21.50 3.67 31.84
CA ARG A 60 21.24 5.11 31.79
C ARG A 60 21.60 5.69 30.43
N SER A 61 22.78 5.37 29.90
CA SER A 61 23.22 5.86 28.58
C SER A 61 22.29 5.39 27.47
N LEU A 62 21.84 4.14 27.53
CA LEU A 62 20.89 3.58 26.57
C LEU A 62 19.51 4.24 26.67
N ALA A 63 19.03 4.50 27.89
CA ALA A 63 17.77 5.20 28.11
C ALA A 63 17.83 6.63 27.59
N GLU A 64 18.91 7.36 27.88
CA GLU A 64 19.14 8.72 27.37
C GLU A 64 19.22 8.75 25.84
N PHE A 65 19.91 7.79 25.21
CA PHE A 65 19.95 7.66 23.75
C PHE A 65 18.56 7.38 23.15
N ASN A 66 17.80 6.46 23.75
CA ASN A 66 16.45 6.14 23.29
C ASN A 66 15.50 7.35 23.41
N LEU A 67 15.59 8.10 24.52
CA LEU A 67 14.83 9.34 24.71
C LEU A 67 15.23 10.42 23.69
N ALA A 68 16.53 10.52 23.37
CA ALA A 68 17.01 11.46 22.35
C ALA A 68 16.50 11.11 20.93
N LYS A 69 16.18 9.83 20.68
CA LYS A 69 15.64 9.36 19.39
C LYS A 69 14.13 9.51 19.26
N GLN A 70 13.41 9.65 20.37
CA GLN A 70 11.97 9.87 20.38
C GLN A 70 11.49 11.05 19.49
N PRO A 71 12.08 12.28 19.55
CA PRO A 71 11.60 13.39 18.74
C PRO A 71 11.77 13.16 17.22
N GLU A 72 12.89 12.57 16.80
CA GLU A 72 13.14 12.23 15.39
C GLU A 72 12.11 11.22 14.86
N LEU A 73 11.77 10.21 15.70
CA LEU A 73 10.78 9.20 15.35
C LEU A 73 9.37 9.79 15.28
N GLU A 74 9.03 10.68 16.20
CA GLU A 74 7.73 11.36 16.23
C GLU A 74 7.56 12.32 15.04
N GLU A 75 8.60 13.05 14.66
CA GLU A 75 8.62 13.88 13.45
C GLU A 75 8.45 13.02 12.19
N SER A 76 9.24 11.95 12.04
CA SER A 76 9.13 11.03 10.90
C SER A 76 7.74 10.41 10.79
N LYS A 77 7.16 9.99 11.92
CA LYS A 77 5.78 9.48 11.99
C LYS A 77 4.76 10.53 11.53
N LYS A 78 4.93 11.80 11.93
CA LYS A 78 4.06 12.89 11.51
C LYS A 78 4.15 13.13 10.00
N ILE A 79 5.36 13.14 9.44
CA ILE A 79 5.58 13.28 7.99
C ILE A 79 4.93 12.12 7.23
N LEU A 80 5.09 10.89 7.72
CA LEU A 80 4.51 9.71 7.11
C LEU A 80 2.97 9.78 7.09
N LEU A 81 2.35 10.23 8.19
CA LEU A 81 0.91 10.43 8.26
C LEU A 81 0.45 11.51 7.26
N GLU A 82 1.13 12.65 7.24
CA GLU A 82 0.79 13.74 6.31
C GLU A 82 0.92 13.29 4.84
N LEU A 83 1.95 12.53 4.51
CA LEU A 83 2.14 11.99 3.16
C LEU A 83 1.08 10.94 2.82
N GLY A 84 0.70 10.09 3.80
CA GLY A 84 -0.39 9.13 3.68
C GLY A 84 -1.72 9.82 3.41
N ASP A 85 -2.04 10.89 4.14
CA ASP A 85 -3.25 11.69 3.95
C ASP A 85 -3.28 12.36 2.58
N LYS A 86 -2.16 12.92 2.12
CA LYS A 86 -2.02 13.49 0.76
C LYS A 86 -2.23 12.41 -0.30
N GLY A 87 -1.64 11.22 -0.12
CA GLY A 87 -1.83 10.08 -1.02
C GLY A 87 -3.30 9.66 -1.11
N ASN A 88 -3.96 9.50 0.05
CA ASN A 88 -5.38 9.18 0.13
C ASN A 88 -6.26 10.23 -0.56
N ALA A 89 -5.98 11.53 -0.34
CA ALA A 89 -6.71 12.62 -0.99
C ALA A 89 -6.56 12.57 -2.52
N LEU A 90 -5.36 12.30 -3.03
CA LEU A 90 -5.12 12.13 -4.46
C LEU A 90 -5.85 10.91 -5.02
N CYS A 91 -5.80 9.76 -4.34
CA CYS A 91 -6.52 8.56 -4.74
C CYS A 91 -8.04 8.82 -4.82
N LEU A 92 -8.63 9.48 -3.82
CA LEU A 92 -10.04 9.86 -3.83
C LEU A 92 -10.36 10.80 -4.99
N ASN A 93 -9.49 11.75 -5.28
CA ASN A 93 -9.67 12.67 -6.41
C ASN A 93 -9.61 11.92 -7.76
N ILE A 94 -8.66 11.01 -7.94
CA ILE A 94 -8.56 10.17 -9.13
C ILE A 94 -9.82 9.30 -9.26
N GLN A 95 -10.28 8.67 -8.18
CA GLN A 95 -11.49 7.85 -8.19
C GLN A 95 -12.72 8.67 -8.57
N ARG A 96 -12.85 9.90 -8.06
CA ARG A 96 -13.91 10.82 -8.45
C ARG A 96 -13.86 11.15 -9.94
N ILE A 97 -12.69 11.55 -10.45
CA ILE A 97 -12.50 11.86 -11.87
C ILE A 97 -12.80 10.64 -12.75
N MET A 98 -12.36 9.46 -12.34
CA MET A 98 -12.64 8.21 -13.04
C MET A 98 -14.14 7.90 -13.08
N ASN A 99 -14.85 8.11 -11.98
CA ASN A 99 -16.30 7.94 -11.93
C ASN A 99 -17.02 8.96 -12.82
N ASP A 100 -16.58 10.22 -12.83
CA ASP A 100 -17.13 11.26 -13.70
C ASP A 100 -16.92 10.93 -15.18
N ILE A 101 -15.73 10.44 -15.54
CA ILE A 101 -15.44 9.96 -16.90
C ILE A 101 -16.34 8.79 -17.26
N LYS A 102 -16.46 7.80 -16.35
CA LYS A 102 -17.31 6.62 -16.55
C LYS A 102 -18.77 7.00 -16.75
N ASN A 103 -19.32 7.87 -15.91
CA ASN A 103 -20.70 8.33 -16.03
C ASN A 103 -20.96 9.04 -17.36
N LYS A 104 -20.01 9.89 -17.79
CA LYS A 104 -20.09 10.57 -19.10
C LYS A 104 -19.96 9.60 -20.26
N SER A 105 -19.06 8.61 -20.17
CA SER A 105 -18.89 7.59 -21.20
C SER A 105 -20.08 6.64 -21.28
N ASP A 106 -20.75 6.35 -20.17
CA ASP A 106 -21.92 5.47 -20.14
C ASP A 106 -23.14 6.19 -20.73
N CYS A 107 -23.32 7.49 -20.46
CA CYS A 107 -24.38 8.32 -21.09
C CYS A 107 -24.18 8.51 -22.60
N LEU A 108 -22.94 8.45 -23.09
CA LEU A 108 -22.58 8.68 -24.49
C LEU A 108 -21.89 7.46 -25.12
N SER A 109 -22.19 6.26 -24.63
CA SER A 109 -21.58 5.06 -25.18
C SER A 109 -21.96 4.95 -26.66
N ILE A 110 -20.95 4.64 -27.48
CA ILE A 110 -21.14 4.42 -28.92
C ILE A 110 -22.13 3.29 -29.20
N ASP A 111 -22.33 2.38 -28.24
CA ASP A 111 -23.37 1.35 -28.27
C ASP A 111 -24.76 1.98 -28.14
N THR A 112 -25.00 2.74 -27.07
CA THR A 112 -26.27 3.44 -26.83
C THR A 112 -26.63 4.40 -27.98
N ALA A 113 -25.67 5.18 -28.48
CA ALA A 113 -25.89 6.09 -29.61
C ALA A 113 -26.28 5.34 -30.90
N MET A 114 -25.70 4.17 -31.13
CA MET A 114 -26.00 3.35 -32.30
C MET A 114 -27.38 2.68 -32.18
N GLU A 115 -27.74 2.19 -30.99
CA GLU A 115 -29.06 1.62 -30.71
C GLU A 115 -30.17 2.66 -30.88
N LEU A 116 -29.98 3.87 -30.34
CA LEU A 116 -30.90 4.99 -30.52
C LEU A 116 -31.07 5.34 -32.00
N LEU A 117 -29.97 5.43 -32.75
CA LEU A 117 -30.02 5.73 -34.19
C LEU A 117 -30.72 4.62 -34.99
N GLN A 118 -30.51 3.35 -34.61
CA GLN A 118 -31.18 2.20 -35.21
C GLN A 118 -32.68 2.23 -34.91
N SER A 119 -33.10 2.56 -33.69
CA SER A 119 -34.51 2.72 -33.30
C SER A 119 -35.18 3.87 -34.05
N SER A 120 -34.53 5.03 -34.16
CA SER A 120 -35.04 6.13 -34.99
C SER A 120 -35.06 5.80 -36.49
N ALA A 121 -34.28 4.80 -36.95
CA ALA A 121 -34.34 4.32 -38.33
C ALA A 121 -35.52 3.37 -38.56
N THR A 122 -35.88 2.54 -37.57
CA THR A 122 -37.06 1.67 -37.63
C THR A 122 -38.36 2.47 -37.48
N GLU A 123 -38.38 3.47 -36.60
CA GLU A 123 -39.54 4.36 -36.43
C GLU A 123 -39.88 5.10 -37.73
N ILE A 124 -38.89 5.69 -38.41
CA ILE A 124 -39.12 6.38 -39.68
C ILE A 124 -39.43 5.43 -40.84
N GLU A 125 -39.02 4.15 -40.73
CA GLU A 125 -39.43 3.09 -41.65
C GLU A 125 -40.93 2.83 -41.45
N GLU A 126 -41.37 2.48 -40.24
CA GLU A 126 -42.78 2.28 -39.90
C GLU A 126 -43.66 3.48 -40.31
N GLU A 127 -43.21 4.71 -40.08
CA GLU A 127 -43.90 5.91 -40.56
C GLU A 127 -44.01 6.00 -42.08
N SER A 128 -42.99 5.56 -42.82
CA SER A 128 -42.99 5.54 -44.28
C SER A 128 -43.91 4.45 -44.83
N GLU A 129 -43.94 3.29 -44.18
CA GLU A 129 -44.86 2.19 -44.47
C GLU A 129 -46.32 2.63 -44.23
N LYS A 130 -46.62 3.26 -43.09
CA LYS A 130 -47.95 3.82 -42.81
C LYS A 130 -48.37 4.86 -43.85
N HIS A 131 -47.43 5.68 -44.29
CA HIS A 131 -47.70 6.66 -45.34
C HIS A 131 -48.01 6.01 -46.69
N ALA A 132 -47.32 4.90 -47.03
CA ALA A 132 -47.64 4.10 -48.22
C ALA A 132 -49.00 3.39 -48.11
N GLU A 133 -49.35 2.85 -46.95
CA GLU A 133 -50.67 2.24 -46.71
C GLU A 133 -51.80 3.26 -46.88
N ASN A 134 -51.63 4.48 -46.36
CA ASN A 134 -52.61 5.56 -46.52
C ASN A 134 -52.81 5.94 -48.00
N PHE A 135 -51.75 5.95 -48.81
CA PHE A 135 -51.85 6.18 -50.24
C PHE A 135 -52.59 5.04 -50.96
N LEU A 136 -52.29 3.78 -50.63
CA LEU A 136 -52.99 2.61 -51.19
C LEU A 136 -54.47 2.56 -50.79
N ALA A 137 -54.83 3.11 -49.64
CA ALA A 137 -56.22 3.30 -49.21
C ALA A 137 -56.96 4.43 -49.95
N GLY A 138 -56.27 5.21 -50.79
CA GLY A 138 -56.84 6.33 -51.55
C GLY A 138 -56.99 7.62 -50.74
N ASN A 139 -56.36 7.73 -49.57
CA ASN A 139 -56.47 8.88 -48.67
C ASN A 139 -55.44 10.00 -48.94
N LEU A 140 -54.53 9.80 -49.90
CA LEU A 140 -53.47 10.75 -50.27
C LEU A 140 -53.40 10.88 -51.80
N ASP A 141 -53.10 12.08 -52.29
CA ASP A 141 -52.78 12.25 -53.71
C ASP A 141 -51.34 11.80 -54.01
N VAL A 142 -51.03 11.65 -55.30
CA VAL A 142 -49.73 11.16 -55.77
C VAL A 142 -48.58 12.11 -55.46
N ASP A 143 -48.77 13.42 -55.64
CA ASP A 143 -47.75 14.44 -55.42
C ASP A 143 -47.44 14.56 -53.91
N GLU A 144 -48.46 14.58 -53.05
CA GLU A 144 -48.30 14.61 -51.60
C GLU A 144 -47.60 13.34 -51.08
N PHE A 145 -47.98 12.17 -51.62
CA PHE A 145 -47.33 10.91 -51.29
C PHE A 145 -45.84 10.93 -51.66
N LEU A 146 -45.51 11.34 -52.88
CA LEU A 146 -44.13 11.36 -53.36
C LEU A 146 -43.26 12.32 -52.55
N GLU A 147 -43.76 13.51 -52.21
CA GLU A 147 -43.00 14.50 -51.44
C GLU A 147 -42.60 13.94 -50.06
N GLN A 148 -43.56 13.40 -49.30
CA GLN A 148 -43.29 12.93 -47.93
C GLN A 148 -42.60 11.57 -47.91
N PHE A 149 -43.02 10.61 -48.75
CA PHE A 149 -42.47 9.25 -48.76
C PHE A 149 -40.98 9.25 -49.12
N LEU A 150 -40.59 10.01 -50.15
CA LEU A 150 -39.19 10.08 -50.59
C LEU A 150 -38.29 10.70 -49.52
N VAL A 151 -38.76 11.75 -48.83
CA VAL A 151 -38.02 12.37 -47.73
C VAL A 151 -37.81 11.38 -46.58
N LYS A 152 -38.87 10.67 -46.16
CA LYS A 152 -38.80 9.66 -45.09
C LYS A 152 -37.89 8.48 -45.46
N ARG A 153 -38.02 7.91 -46.65
CA ARG A 153 -37.16 6.80 -47.13
C ARG A 153 -35.71 7.23 -47.27
N LYS A 154 -35.44 8.43 -47.79
CA LYS A 154 -34.07 8.98 -47.86
C LYS A 154 -33.45 9.11 -46.48
N LEU A 155 -34.20 9.63 -45.51
CA LEU A 155 -33.75 9.77 -44.12
C LEU A 155 -33.51 8.40 -43.46
N MET A 156 -34.43 7.44 -43.66
CA MET A 156 -34.33 6.06 -43.19
C MET A 156 -33.04 5.40 -43.68
N HIS A 157 -32.81 5.40 -45.00
CA HIS A 157 -31.62 4.80 -45.60
C HIS A 157 -30.33 5.49 -45.12
N LEU A 158 -30.35 6.82 -44.99
CA LEU A 158 -29.20 7.56 -44.44
C LEU A 158 -28.88 7.13 -43.00
N ARG A 159 -29.90 6.94 -42.16
CA ARG A 159 -29.71 6.45 -40.77
C ARG A 159 -29.20 5.01 -40.75
N LYS A 160 -29.74 4.09 -41.57
CA LYS A 160 -29.25 2.70 -41.69
C LYS A 160 -27.78 2.65 -42.11
N VAL A 161 -27.39 3.41 -43.14
CA VAL A 161 -26.00 3.51 -43.59
C VAL A 161 -25.08 4.06 -42.49
N LYS A 162 -25.52 5.08 -41.74
CA LYS A 162 -24.76 5.61 -40.60
C LYS A 162 -24.57 4.56 -39.50
N VAL A 163 -25.60 3.79 -39.16
CA VAL A 163 -25.50 2.68 -38.19
C VAL A 163 -24.50 1.62 -38.67
N ASP A 164 -24.60 1.19 -39.93
CA ASP A 164 -23.68 0.20 -40.48
C ASP A 164 -22.24 0.71 -40.50
N LYS A 165 -22.05 2.00 -40.79
CA LYS A 165 -20.72 2.62 -40.75
C LYS A 165 -20.17 2.67 -39.32
N MET A 166 -21.00 2.99 -38.33
CA MET A 166 -20.62 2.94 -36.91
C MET A 166 -20.23 1.51 -36.47
N LYS A 167 -20.98 0.48 -36.92
CA LYS A 167 -20.63 -0.94 -36.69
C LYS A 167 -19.28 -1.30 -37.30
N GLU A 168 -19.01 -0.86 -38.53
CA GLU A 168 -17.75 -1.11 -39.23
C GLU A 168 -16.56 -0.45 -38.52
N LEU A 169 -16.69 0.83 -38.16
CA LEU A 169 -15.65 1.58 -37.44
C LEU A 169 -15.32 0.95 -36.09
N ARG A 170 -16.34 0.47 -35.36
CA ARG A 170 -16.14 -0.27 -34.11
C ARG A 170 -15.39 -1.57 -34.33
N LYS A 171 -15.75 -2.36 -35.35
CA LYS A 171 -15.01 -3.59 -35.70
C LYS A 171 -13.55 -3.28 -36.02
N LYS A 172 -13.28 -2.24 -36.84
CA LYS A 172 -11.92 -1.79 -37.15
C LYS A 172 -11.12 -1.32 -35.93
N SER A 173 -11.76 -0.67 -34.96
CA SER A 173 -11.09 -0.25 -33.71
C SER A 173 -10.71 -1.41 -32.78
N LYS A 174 -11.42 -2.55 -32.86
CA LYS A 174 -11.12 -3.77 -32.09
C LYS A 174 -9.98 -4.60 -32.67
N PHE A 175 -9.52 -4.29 -33.88
CA PHE A 175 -8.28 -4.82 -34.43
C PHE A 175 -7.16 -3.80 -34.15
N PRO A 176 -6.24 -4.05 -33.20
CA PRO A 176 -5.12 -3.15 -33.03
C PRO A 176 -4.29 -3.17 -34.30
N LYS A 177 -3.91 -1.97 -34.79
CA LYS A 177 -2.72 -1.83 -35.62
C LYS A 177 -1.56 -2.47 -34.85
N SER A 178 -1.11 -3.62 -35.32
CA SER A 178 0.24 -4.12 -35.03
C SER A 178 1.21 -3.00 -35.42
N GLY A 179 1.83 -2.37 -34.43
CA GLY A 179 2.59 -1.15 -34.67
C GLY A 179 2.85 -0.34 -33.40
N SER A 180 3.39 -0.99 -32.37
CA SER A 180 4.19 -0.30 -31.37
C SER A 180 5.53 -0.99 -31.27
N ASN A 181 6.41 -0.67 -32.22
CA ASN A 181 7.85 -0.91 -32.10
C ASN A 181 8.38 -0.02 -30.96
N TYR A 182 8.17 -0.43 -29.72
CA TYR A 182 9.14 -0.12 -28.68
C TYR A 182 10.35 -1.02 -28.95
N PRO A 183 11.58 -0.48 -29.07
CA PRO A 183 12.74 -1.33 -29.07
C PRO A 183 12.79 -2.02 -27.71
N GLN A 184 12.48 -3.32 -27.68
CA GLN A 184 12.87 -4.16 -26.56
C GLN A 184 14.38 -4.00 -26.40
N GLY A 185 14.79 -3.39 -25.28
CA GLY A 185 16.18 -3.33 -24.87
C GLY A 185 16.74 -4.74 -24.93
N ARG A 186 17.76 -4.92 -25.77
CA ARG A 186 18.54 -6.15 -25.82
C ARG A 186 19.02 -6.49 -24.42
N ASN A 187 18.78 -7.73 -24.03
CA ASN A 187 19.50 -8.39 -22.93
C ASN A 187 21.00 -8.28 -23.24
N PHE A 188 21.68 -7.37 -22.55
CA PHE A 188 23.12 -7.45 -22.37
C PHE A 188 23.36 -8.39 -21.18
N SER A 189 23.43 -9.67 -21.48
CA SER A 189 24.27 -10.57 -20.71
C SER A 189 25.72 -10.17 -20.99
N ASP A 190 26.55 -10.21 -19.94
CA ASP A 190 28.01 -10.04 -19.93
C ASP A 190 28.50 -8.64 -19.48
N ILE A 191 28.54 -8.46 -18.15
CA ILE A 191 29.64 -7.85 -17.38
C ILE A 191 29.49 -8.39 -15.95
N GLY A 192 30.50 -9.14 -15.50
CA GLY A 192 30.52 -9.80 -14.20
C GLY A 192 30.48 -8.83 -13.02
N VAL A 193 29.63 -9.14 -12.04
CA VAL A 193 29.69 -8.59 -10.70
C VAL A 193 29.48 -9.75 -9.72
N PRO A 194 30.38 -9.97 -8.74
CA PRO A 194 30.31 -11.12 -7.88
C PRO A 194 29.33 -10.81 -6.73
N TYR A 195 28.20 -11.50 -6.68
CA TYR A 195 27.43 -11.61 -5.43
C TYR A 195 27.25 -13.08 -5.08
N PRO A 196 27.54 -13.48 -3.83
CA PRO A 196 27.44 -14.86 -3.39
C PRO A 196 25.96 -15.28 -3.33
N THR A 197 25.63 -16.31 -4.09
CA THR A 197 24.33 -16.99 -4.06
C THR A 197 24.38 -18.10 -3.01
N ASP A 198 24.08 -17.75 -1.76
CA ASP A 198 23.69 -18.73 -0.74
C ASP A 198 22.26 -18.44 -0.27
N PRO A 199 21.41 -19.47 -0.05
CA PRO A 199 20.00 -19.29 0.21
C PRO A 199 19.76 -18.88 1.67
N VAL A 200 19.69 -17.58 1.94
CA VAL A 200 19.21 -17.09 3.24
C VAL A 200 17.70 -17.28 3.30
N SER A 201 17.27 -18.27 4.09
CA SER A 201 15.88 -18.45 4.49
C SER A 201 15.48 -17.33 5.45
N MET A 202 14.87 -16.26 4.94
CA MET A 202 14.18 -15.27 5.76
C MET A 202 12.66 -15.40 5.55
N PRO A 203 11.86 -15.55 6.62
CA PRO A 203 10.41 -15.62 6.51
C PRO A 203 9.86 -14.24 6.13
N MET A 204 9.14 -14.17 5.02
CA MET A 204 8.40 -12.99 4.60
C MET A 204 7.27 -12.71 5.61
N PRO A 205 7.07 -11.46 6.06
CA PRO A 205 5.89 -11.11 6.86
C PRO A 205 4.63 -11.23 5.99
N VAL A 206 3.65 -11.99 6.50
CA VAL A 206 2.38 -12.26 5.82
C VAL A 206 1.55 -10.97 5.74
N THR A 207 1.11 -10.61 4.54
CA THR A 207 0.17 -9.52 4.31
C THR A 207 -1.19 -9.85 4.94
N SER A 208 -1.61 -9.05 5.91
CA SER A 208 -2.93 -9.18 6.55
C SER A 208 -4.03 -8.86 5.53
N CYS A 209 -4.73 -9.88 5.05
CA CYS A 209 -5.95 -9.73 4.27
C CYS A 209 -7.06 -9.21 5.21
N PHE A 210 -7.49 -7.96 5.01
CA PHE A 210 -8.71 -7.43 5.61
C PHE A 210 -9.91 -8.17 5.01
N ARG A 211 -10.71 -8.81 5.87
CA ARG A 211 -12.03 -9.36 5.53
C ARG A 211 -13.09 -8.36 6.05
N PRO A 212 -14.00 -7.84 5.20
CA PRO A 212 -15.13 -7.07 5.69
C PRO A 212 -16.21 -8.03 6.25
N TYR A 213 -16.87 -7.57 7.31
CA TYR A 213 -18.12 -8.14 7.84
C TYR A 213 -19.29 -7.83 6.90
#